data_AF-A0A327YMB9-F1
#
_entry.id   AF-A0A327YMB9-F1
#
_cell.length_a   1.000
_cell.length_b   1.000
_cell.length_c   1.000
_cell.angle_alpha   90.00
_cell.angle_beta   90.00
_cell.angle_gamma   90.00
#
_symmetry.space_group_name_H-M   'P 1'
#
loop_
_entity.id
_entity.type
_entity.pdbx_description
1 polymer ?
#
loop_
_entity_poly.entity_id
_entity_poly.type
_entity_poly.pdbx_seq_one_letter_code
_entity_poly.pdbx_strand_id
1 'polypeptide(L)'
;MNENNGVGSGNWSKMEKWVEKLENVLNNENIIFLTDNDLIFLVNKELSKKDRITRQTFHNWKNGKFGALDKEIGEQFVEMVHGAMITQKNNLLDKLLNTNDKNWTKMAWILERRFEEWNLKHISESVNKNEKTVVNIVAGSNEQKALIDSIINGIPQIEAKDVLYYEVPPTPIELKKEDTNNPNNENENLPF
;
A
#
# COMPACT_ATOMS: atom_id res chain seq x y z
N MET A 1 18.20 54.44 -14.49
CA MET A 1 18.23 54.63 -13.02
C MET A 1 18.01 53.26 -12.40
N ASN A 2 19.00 52.83 -11.62
CA ASN A 2 19.09 51.51 -11.00
C ASN A 2 18.06 51.39 -9.87
N GLU A 3 17.38 50.24 -9.81
CA GLU A 3 17.01 49.66 -8.53
C GLU A 3 17.57 48.24 -8.47
N ASN A 4 18.67 48.15 -7.72
CA ASN A 4 19.22 46.93 -7.17
C ASN A 4 18.17 46.27 -6.27
N ASN A 5 17.74 45.06 -6.60
CA ASN A 5 17.38 44.07 -5.59
C ASN A 5 18.35 42.91 -5.73
N GLY A 6 19.57 43.14 -5.23
CA GLY A 6 20.50 42.07 -4.93
C GLY A 6 19.90 41.24 -3.81
N VAL A 7 19.19 40.17 -4.18
CA VAL A 7 18.89 39.06 -3.28
C VAL A 7 20.24 38.57 -2.77
N GLY A 8 20.50 38.77 -1.48
CA GLY A 8 21.76 38.41 -0.87
C GLY A 8 22.13 36.99 -1.27
N SER A 9 23.37 36.78 -1.72
CA SER A 9 23.92 35.45 -1.88
C SER A 9 24.15 34.84 -0.49
N GLY A 10 23.05 34.57 0.22
CA GLY A 10 23.06 33.70 1.38
C GLY A 10 23.55 32.35 0.91
N ASN A 11 24.50 31.76 1.63
CA ASN A 11 24.90 30.39 1.36
C ASN A 11 23.69 29.49 1.65
N TRP A 12 22.90 29.18 0.62
CA TRP A 12 21.79 28.26 0.75
C TRP A 12 22.34 26.91 1.17
N SER A 13 21.74 26.37 2.22
CA SER A 13 21.96 25.02 2.70
C SER A 13 21.70 24.03 1.57
N LYS A 14 22.40 22.89 1.65
CA LYS A 14 22.21 21.81 0.68
C LYS A 14 20.76 21.31 0.71
N MET A 15 20.10 21.36 1.86
CA MET A 15 18.72 20.95 2.03
C MET A 15 17.76 21.94 1.37
N GLU A 16 17.97 23.25 1.54
CA GLU A 16 17.15 24.30 0.93
C GLU A 16 17.11 24.18 -0.60
N LYS A 17 18.28 24.05 -1.23
CA LYS A 17 18.37 23.85 -2.69
C LYS A 17 17.68 22.57 -3.14
N TRP A 18 17.76 21.52 -2.32
CA TRP A 18 17.16 20.24 -2.66
C TRP A 18 15.64 20.29 -2.55
N VAL A 19 15.12 20.96 -1.51
CA VAL A 19 13.70 21.18 -1.28
C VAL A 19 13.06 22.01 -2.40
N GLU A 20 13.71 23.11 -2.80
CA GLU A 20 13.26 23.93 -3.93
C GLU A 20 13.11 23.10 -5.22
N LYS A 21 14.07 22.21 -5.51
CA LYS A 21 14.00 21.34 -6.69
C LYS A 21 12.99 20.20 -6.53
N LEU A 22 12.80 19.68 -5.32
CA LEU A 22 11.75 18.71 -5.05
C LEU A 22 10.37 19.28 -5.38
N GLU A 23 10.07 20.50 -4.93
CA GLU A 23 8.79 21.15 -5.19
C GLU A 23 8.51 21.25 -6.70
N ASN A 24 9.52 21.64 -7.49
CA ASN A 24 9.42 21.69 -8.94
C ASN A 24 9.14 20.31 -9.57
N VAL A 25 9.83 19.26 -9.11
CA VAL A 25 9.61 17.89 -9.59
C VAL A 25 8.19 17.41 -9.27
N LEU A 26 7.71 17.68 -8.05
CA LEU A 26 6.38 17.29 -7.63
C LEU A 26 5.27 18.01 -8.40
N ASN A 27 5.48 19.27 -8.78
CA ASN A 27 4.48 20.05 -9.52
C ASN A 27 4.43 19.71 -11.03
N ASN A 28 5.54 19.27 -11.61
CA ASN A 28 5.66 19.07 -13.06
C ASN A 28 5.43 17.61 -13.51
N GLU A 29 5.68 16.63 -12.65
CA GLU A 29 5.63 15.21 -13.00
C GLU A 29 4.31 14.56 -12.56
N ASN A 30 3.86 13.56 -13.32
CA ASN A 30 2.72 12.75 -12.90
C ASN A 30 3.13 11.83 -11.73
N ILE A 31 2.88 12.31 -10.51
CA ILE A 31 3.45 11.77 -9.26
C ILE A 31 3.06 10.31 -8.99
N ILE A 32 2.02 9.77 -9.65
CA ILE A 32 1.35 8.50 -9.34
C ILE A 32 2.32 7.33 -9.08
N PHE A 33 3.44 7.26 -9.80
CA PHE A 33 4.35 6.11 -9.72
C PHE A 33 5.73 6.42 -9.12
N LEU A 34 6.03 7.66 -8.74
CA LEU A 34 7.38 8.02 -8.27
C LEU A 34 7.71 7.33 -6.93
N THR A 35 8.81 6.60 -6.91
CA THR A 35 9.42 6.05 -5.69
C THR A 35 10.41 7.04 -5.07
N ASP A 36 10.83 6.79 -3.83
CA ASP A 36 11.91 7.57 -3.19
C ASP A 36 13.18 7.62 -4.07
N ASN A 37 13.50 6.52 -4.77
CA ASN A 37 14.65 6.48 -5.68
C ASN A 37 14.46 7.35 -6.92
N ASP A 38 13.25 7.42 -7.45
CA ASP A 38 12.94 8.26 -8.61
C ASP A 38 13.00 9.74 -8.23
N LEU A 39 12.46 10.11 -7.06
CA LEU A 39 12.58 11.47 -6.53
C LEU A 39 14.05 11.88 -6.38
N ILE A 40 14.87 11.02 -5.79
CA ILE A 40 16.31 11.28 -5.66
C ILE A 40 16.96 11.47 -7.03
N PHE A 41 16.64 10.62 -8.00
CA PHE A 41 17.21 10.70 -9.34
C PHE A 41 16.79 12.00 -10.05
N LEU A 42 15.50 12.31 -10.06
CA LEU A 42 14.94 13.49 -10.73
C LEU A 42 15.50 14.78 -10.15
N VAL A 43 15.46 14.93 -8.82
CA VAL A 43 15.99 16.13 -8.16
C VAL A 43 17.50 16.25 -8.34
N ASN A 44 18.26 15.16 -8.19
CA ASN A 44 19.71 15.20 -8.40
C ASN A 44 20.12 15.54 -9.84
N LYS A 45 19.28 15.22 -10.83
CA LYS A 45 19.53 15.55 -12.24
C LYS A 45 19.52 17.06 -12.47
N GLU A 46 18.71 17.80 -11.72
CA GLU A 46 18.61 19.26 -11.78
C GLU A 46 19.67 19.99 -10.93
N LEU A 47 20.37 19.26 -10.08
CA LEU A 47 21.36 19.81 -9.16
C LEU A 47 22.81 19.60 -9.64
N SER A 48 23.66 20.55 -9.25
CA SER A 48 25.11 20.44 -9.39
C SER A 48 25.64 19.24 -8.59
N LYS A 49 26.75 18.63 -9.02
CA LYS A 49 27.31 17.44 -8.33
C LYS A 49 27.53 17.62 -6.83
N LYS A 50 27.84 18.84 -6.38
CA LYS A 50 28.08 19.15 -4.96
C LYS A 50 26.79 19.19 -4.13
N ASP A 51 25.68 19.56 -4.75
CA ASP A 51 24.38 19.73 -4.10
C ASP A 51 23.52 18.45 -4.15
N ARG A 52 23.93 17.42 -4.89
CA ARG A 52 23.25 16.11 -4.93
C ARG A 52 23.32 15.36 -3.61
N ILE A 53 22.25 14.63 -3.28
CA ILE A 53 22.19 13.80 -2.08
C ILE A 53 22.20 12.31 -2.41
N THR A 54 22.59 11.50 -1.43
CA THR A 54 22.54 10.04 -1.53
C THR A 54 21.19 9.50 -1.06
N ARG A 55 20.89 8.23 -1.35
CA ARG A 55 19.73 7.51 -0.79
C ARG A 55 19.72 7.53 0.74
N GLN A 56 20.89 7.35 1.37
CA GLN A 56 20.99 7.39 2.82
C GLN A 56 20.65 8.77 3.39
N THR A 57 21.13 9.84 2.73
CA THR A 57 20.82 11.22 3.13
C THR A 57 19.33 11.50 3.04
N PHE A 58 18.69 11.12 1.92
CA PHE A 58 17.25 11.27 1.75
C PHE A 58 16.46 10.52 2.82
N HIS A 59 16.82 9.25 3.09
CA HIS A 59 16.18 8.44 4.13
C HIS A 59 16.35 9.04 5.53
N ASN A 60 17.52 9.58 5.85
CA ASN A 60 17.76 10.27 7.12
C ASN A 60 16.85 11.50 7.25
N TRP A 61 16.81 12.35 6.22
CA TRP A 61 15.95 13.54 6.21
C TRP A 61 14.47 13.19 6.35
N LYS A 62 14.00 12.15 5.65
CA LYS A 62 12.61 11.68 5.71
C LYS A 62 12.21 11.18 7.10
N ASN A 63 13.18 10.67 7.85
CA ASN A 63 12.99 10.22 9.23
C ASN A 63 13.22 11.31 10.29
N GLY A 64 13.25 12.59 9.90
CA GLY A 64 13.48 13.69 10.84
C GLY A 64 14.94 13.85 11.31
N LYS A 65 15.89 13.14 10.69
CA LYS A 65 17.32 13.20 11.05
C LYS A 65 18.03 14.27 10.23
N PHE A 66 17.73 15.53 10.54
CA PHE A 66 18.40 16.72 10.01
C PHE A 66 19.06 17.53 11.13
N GLY A 67 20.00 18.40 10.77
CA GLY A 67 20.73 19.23 11.73
C GLY A 67 19.81 20.28 12.37
N ALA A 68 20.17 20.78 13.55
CA ALA A 68 19.37 21.79 14.25
C ALA A 68 19.17 23.09 13.44
N LEU A 69 20.14 23.43 12.59
CA LEU A 69 20.07 24.60 11.70
C LEU A 69 19.11 24.39 10.52
N ASP A 70 18.85 23.14 10.14
CA ASP A 70 17.96 22.78 9.02
C ASP A 70 16.59 22.33 9.52
N LYS A 71 16.22 22.61 10.78
CA LYS A 71 15.00 22.05 11.39
C LYS A 71 13.73 22.45 10.63
N GLU A 72 13.57 23.75 10.36
CA GLU A 72 12.39 24.29 9.68
C GLU A 72 12.28 23.76 8.24
N ILE A 73 13.35 23.85 7.46
CA ILE A 73 13.38 23.36 6.08
C ILE A 73 13.26 21.82 6.01
N GLY A 74 13.77 21.12 7.03
CA GLY A 74 13.65 19.67 7.16
C GLY A 74 12.22 19.22 7.48
N GLU A 75 11.49 19.97 8.30
CA GLU A 75 10.06 19.75 8.56
C GLU A 75 9.24 19.97 7.27
N GLN A 76 9.50 21.07 6.54
CA GLN A 76 8.87 21.33 5.24
C GLN A 76 9.14 20.21 4.22
N PHE A 77 10.37 19.69 4.17
CA PHE A 77 10.72 18.55 3.33
C PHE A 77 9.86 17.31 3.66
N VAL A 78 9.71 16.99 4.95
CA VAL A 78 8.89 15.84 5.38
C VAL A 78 7.43 16.04 4.98
N GLU A 79 6.88 17.24 5.21
CA GLU A 79 5.52 17.59 4.80
C GLU A 79 5.30 17.45 3.30
N MET A 80 6.24 17.92 2.46
CA MET A 80 6.17 17.78 1.01
C MET A 80 6.17 16.32 0.56
N VAL A 81 7.05 15.49 1.12
CA VAL A 81 7.10 14.06 0.78
C VAL A 81 5.82 13.36 1.21
N HIS A 82 5.28 13.68 2.39
CA HIS A 82 4.00 13.14 2.84
C HIS A 82 2.83 13.62 1.97
N GLY A 83 2.78 14.90 1.62
CA GLY A 83 1.79 15.49 0.72
C GLY A 83 1.81 14.81 -0.65
N ALA A 84 2.99 14.57 -1.21
CA ALA A 84 3.16 13.83 -2.47
C ALA A 84 2.57 12.42 -2.39
N MET A 85 2.80 11.70 -1.28
CA MET A 85 2.20 10.36 -1.08
C MET A 85 0.68 10.41 -0.97
N ILE A 86 0.11 11.42 -0.31
CA ILE A 86 -1.34 11.62 -0.24
C ILE A 86 -1.90 11.88 -1.64
N THR A 87 -1.26 12.74 -2.43
CA THR A 87 -1.65 13.01 -3.82
C THR A 87 -1.58 11.75 -4.68
N GLN A 88 -0.56 10.90 -4.50
CA GLN A 88 -0.48 9.58 -5.17
C GLN A 88 -1.67 8.69 -4.80
N LYS A 89 -2.02 8.60 -3.51
CA LYS A 89 -3.16 7.81 -3.03
C LYS A 89 -4.46 8.29 -3.65
N ASN A 90 -4.72 9.60 -3.62
CA ASN A 90 -5.93 10.19 -4.18
C ASN A 90 -6.03 9.92 -5.69
N ASN A 91 -4.95 10.16 -6.45
CA ASN A 91 -4.93 9.89 -7.88
C ASN A 91 -5.16 8.41 -8.24
N LEU A 92 -4.64 7.48 -7.42
CA LEU A 92 -4.88 6.05 -7.61
C LEU A 92 -6.32 5.67 -7.25
N LEU A 93 -6.87 6.25 -6.19
CA LEU A 93 -8.26 6.04 -5.78
C LEU A 93 -9.24 6.58 -6.84
N ASP A 94 -9.00 7.76 -7.38
CA ASP A 94 -9.83 8.35 -8.43
C ASP A 94 -9.85 7.46 -9.69
N LYS A 95 -8.70 6.87 -10.05
CA LYS A 95 -8.61 5.89 -11.14
C LYS A 95 -9.31 4.57 -10.82
N LEU A 96 -9.27 4.13 -9.57
CA LEU A 96 -9.96 2.92 -9.11
C LEU A 96 -11.48 3.10 -9.14
N LEU A 97 -11.97 4.25 -8.69
CA LEU A 97 -13.40 4.57 -8.58
C LEU A 97 -14.01 5.03 -9.91
N ASN A 98 -13.20 5.25 -10.95
CA ASN A 98 -13.69 5.57 -12.28
C ASN A 98 -14.41 4.35 -12.89
N THR A 99 -15.74 4.36 -12.79
CA THR A 99 -16.64 3.27 -13.20
C THR A 99 -16.60 2.95 -14.70
N ASN A 100 -16.01 3.82 -15.53
CA ASN A 100 -15.85 3.59 -16.96
C ASN A 100 -14.58 2.82 -17.32
N ASP A 101 -13.66 2.60 -16.37
CA ASP A 101 -12.37 1.98 -16.63
C ASP A 101 -12.39 0.48 -16.24
N LYS A 102 -12.23 -0.40 -17.24
CA LYS A 102 -12.16 -1.86 -17.03
C LYS A 102 -10.90 -2.29 -16.26
N ASN A 103 -9.99 -1.36 -15.97
CA ASN A 103 -8.71 -1.60 -15.32
C ASN A 103 -8.73 -1.43 -13.79
N TRP A 104 -9.89 -1.28 -13.15
CA TRP A 104 -10.00 -1.09 -11.71
C TRP A 104 -9.27 -2.18 -10.91
N THR A 105 -9.32 -3.45 -11.34
CA THR A 105 -8.59 -4.56 -10.68
C THR A 105 -7.07 -4.37 -10.70
N LYS A 106 -6.53 -3.82 -11.79
CA LYS A 106 -5.09 -3.49 -11.88
C LYS A 106 -4.73 -2.37 -10.92
N MET A 107 -5.58 -1.36 -10.80
CA MET A 107 -5.36 -0.24 -9.88
C MET A 107 -5.47 -0.72 -8.42
N ALA A 108 -6.44 -1.57 -8.09
CA ALA A 108 -6.59 -2.19 -6.78
C ALA A 108 -5.32 -2.99 -6.40
N TRP A 109 -4.80 -3.80 -7.32
CA TRP A 109 -3.58 -4.58 -7.11
C TRP A 109 -2.34 -3.71 -6.86
N ILE A 110 -2.19 -2.60 -7.60
CA ILE A 110 -1.10 -1.64 -7.36
C ILE A 110 -1.24 -0.99 -5.98
N LEU A 111 -2.46 -0.63 -5.61
CA LEU A 111 -2.77 0.06 -4.36
C LEU A 111 -2.48 -0.84 -3.16
N GLU A 112 -2.97 -2.08 -3.16
CA GLU A 112 -2.74 -3.09 -2.11
C GLU A 112 -1.24 -3.38 -1.87
N ARG A 113 -0.44 -3.39 -2.94
CA ARG A 113 1.01 -3.69 -2.85
C ARG A 113 1.86 -2.50 -2.44
N ARG A 114 1.39 -1.28 -2.73
CA ARG A 114 2.12 -0.04 -2.44
C ARG A 114 1.78 0.51 -1.07
N PHE A 115 0.52 0.38 -0.65
CA PHE A 115 0.00 0.86 0.61
C PHE A 115 -0.51 -0.34 1.40
N GLU A 116 0.36 -0.89 2.24
CA GLU A 116 0.09 -2.09 3.03
C GLU A 116 -1.15 -1.92 3.92
N GLU A 117 -1.44 -0.69 4.35
CA GLU A 117 -2.62 -0.36 5.14
C GLU A 117 -3.95 -0.50 4.38
N TRP A 118 -3.91 -0.67 3.07
CA TRP A 118 -5.09 -0.95 2.22
C TRP A 118 -5.21 -2.43 1.85
N ASN A 119 -4.28 -3.27 2.29
CA ASN A 119 -4.35 -4.70 2.07
C ASN A 119 -5.48 -5.30 2.94
N LEU A 120 -6.62 -5.61 2.32
CA LEU A 120 -7.79 -6.19 3.00
C LEU A 120 -7.52 -7.61 3.55
N LYS A 121 -6.44 -8.26 3.10
CA LYS A 121 -5.99 -9.52 3.68
C LYS A 121 -5.17 -9.23 4.93
N HIS A 122 -5.77 -9.45 6.09
CA HIS A 122 -4.99 -9.67 7.32
C HIS A 122 -4.07 -10.88 7.10
N ILE A 123 -2.78 -10.64 6.93
CA ILE A 123 -1.77 -11.70 6.99
C ILE A 123 -1.66 -12.07 8.47
N SER A 124 -2.53 -12.95 8.96
CA SER A 124 -2.25 -13.68 10.20
C SER A 124 -1.19 -14.72 9.89
N GLU A 125 0.06 -14.26 9.85
CA GLU A 125 1.21 -15.14 9.80
C GLU A 125 1.27 -15.90 11.13
N SER A 126 0.62 -17.07 11.20
CA SER A 126 0.98 -18.08 12.20
C SER A 126 2.32 -18.65 11.76
N VAL A 127 3.40 -17.96 12.16
CA VAL A 127 4.77 -18.37 11.88
C VAL A 127 5.07 -19.63 12.69
N ASN A 128 4.62 -20.78 12.21
CA ASN A 128 5.04 -22.08 12.71
C ASN A 128 6.32 -22.46 11.97
N LYS A 129 7.47 -22.05 12.54
CA LYS A 129 8.81 -22.17 11.92
C LYS A 129 9.27 -23.61 11.61
N ASN A 130 8.52 -24.64 12.02
CA ASN A 130 9.01 -26.02 12.03
C ASN A 130 8.13 -27.07 11.34
N GLU A 131 7.02 -26.72 10.70
CA GLU A 131 6.14 -27.75 10.09
C GLU A 131 6.07 -27.60 8.58
N LYS A 132 6.50 -28.65 7.86
CA LYS A 132 6.16 -28.85 6.45
C LYS A 132 4.64 -28.74 6.34
N THR A 133 4.14 -27.77 5.59
CA THR A 133 2.71 -27.66 5.31
C THR A 133 2.24 -28.92 4.58
N VAL A 134 1.59 -29.83 5.31
CA VAL A 134 0.90 -30.99 4.72
C VAL A 134 -0.53 -30.55 4.44
N VAL A 135 -0.85 -30.33 3.17
CA VAL A 135 -2.23 -30.09 2.75
C VAL A 135 -2.92 -31.44 2.61
N ASN A 136 -3.82 -31.76 3.54
CA ASN A 136 -4.65 -32.96 3.46
C ASN A 136 -5.87 -32.66 2.58
N ILE A 137 -5.86 -33.16 1.34
CA ILE A 137 -7.00 -33.08 0.42
C ILE A 137 -7.83 -34.36 0.60
N VAL A 138 -9.06 -34.21 1.10
CA VAL A 138 -10.02 -35.33 1.20
C VAL A 138 -10.94 -35.29 -0.02
N ALA A 139 -10.98 -36.39 -0.79
CA ALA A 139 -11.88 -36.51 -1.92
C ALA A 139 -13.32 -36.76 -1.45
N GLY A 140 -14.27 -35.96 -1.93
CA GLY A 140 -15.70 -36.14 -1.63
C GLY A 140 -16.38 -37.20 -2.51
N SER A 141 -15.72 -37.65 -3.58
CA SER A 141 -16.22 -38.69 -4.49
C SER A 141 -15.10 -39.56 -5.06
N ASN A 142 -15.45 -40.74 -5.56
CA ASN A 142 -14.49 -41.67 -6.18
C ASN A 142 -13.81 -41.09 -7.42
N GLU A 143 -14.50 -40.23 -8.18
CA GLU A 143 -13.95 -39.55 -9.36
C GLU A 143 -12.91 -38.50 -8.97
N GLN A 144 -13.16 -37.74 -7.90
CA GLN A 144 -12.19 -36.77 -7.37
C GLN A 144 -10.94 -37.45 -6.81
N LYS A 145 -11.10 -38.64 -6.21
CA LYS A 145 -9.98 -39.45 -5.74
C LYS A 145 -9.09 -39.90 -6.90
N ALA A 146 -9.68 -40.38 -8.00
CA ALA A 146 -8.94 -40.76 -9.19
C ALA A 146 -8.19 -39.57 -9.81
N LEU A 147 -8.77 -38.37 -9.78
CA LEU A 147 -8.13 -37.15 -10.25
C LEU A 147 -6.93 -36.76 -9.36
N ILE A 148 -7.09 -36.77 -8.03
CA ILE A 148 -6.00 -36.51 -7.08
C ILE A 148 -4.86 -37.52 -7.26
N ASP A 149 -5.19 -38.80 -7.40
CA ASP A 149 -4.19 -39.86 -7.61
C ASP A 149 -3.47 -39.70 -8.96
N SER A 150 -4.15 -39.23 -10.01
CA SER A 150 -3.53 -38.96 -11.31
C SER A 150 -2.54 -37.78 -11.26
N ILE A 151 -2.85 -36.74 -10.48
CA ILE A 151 -1.99 -35.56 -10.26
C ILE A 151 -0.77 -35.93 -9.42
N ILE A 152 -0.95 -36.70 -8.34
CA ILE A 152 0.16 -37.13 -7.47
C ILE A 152 1.13 -38.05 -8.22
N ASN A 153 0.62 -38.95 -9.06
CA ASN A 153 1.42 -39.94 -9.77
C ASN A 153 1.86 -39.50 -11.18
N GLY A 154 1.53 -38.27 -11.59
CA GLY A 154 1.98 -37.69 -12.86
C GLY A 154 1.47 -38.40 -14.11
N ILE A 155 0.28 -39.01 -14.07
CA ILE A 155 -0.31 -39.70 -15.22
C ILE A 155 -1.11 -38.68 -16.04
N PRO A 156 -0.69 -38.33 -17.26
CA PRO A 156 -1.49 -37.47 -18.12
C PRO A 156 -2.59 -38.36 -18.70
N GLN A 157 -3.86 -38.06 -18.40
CA GLN A 157 -5.05 -38.23 -19.27
C GLN A 157 -6.34 -38.14 -18.43
N ILE A 158 -6.89 -36.94 -18.27
CA ILE A 158 -8.33 -36.73 -18.12
C ILE A 158 -8.64 -35.47 -18.94
N GLU A 159 -9.40 -35.62 -20.03
CA GLU A 159 -9.93 -34.46 -20.77
C GLU A 159 -10.76 -33.62 -19.80
N ALA A 160 -10.34 -32.38 -19.56
CA ALA A 160 -11.06 -31.45 -18.72
C ALA A 160 -12.42 -31.19 -19.37
N LYS A 161 -13.51 -31.71 -18.77
CA LYS A 161 -14.85 -31.26 -19.10
C LYS A 161 -15.03 -29.85 -18.56
N ASP A 162 -15.40 -28.93 -19.44
CA ASP A 162 -15.77 -27.57 -19.08
C ASP A 162 -16.80 -27.58 -17.95
N VAL A 163 -16.47 -26.92 -16.84
CA VAL A 163 -17.38 -26.74 -15.72
C VAL A 163 -18.36 -25.63 -16.10
N LEU A 164 -19.61 -26.01 -16.37
CA LEU A 164 -20.70 -25.05 -16.58
C LEU A 164 -21.09 -24.43 -15.24
N TYR A 165 -20.83 -23.14 -15.09
CA TYR A 165 -21.33 -22.34 -13.97
C TYR A 165 -22.79 -21.99 -14.21
N TYR A 166 -23.63 -22.19 -13.19
CA TYR A 166 -24.95 -21.60 -13.10
C TYR A 166 -24.99 -20.63 -11.93
N GLU A 167 -25.52 -19.44 -12.15
CA GLU A 167 -25.72 -18.46 -11.09
C GLU A 167 -26.76 -19.02 -10.10
N VAL A 168 -26.33 -19.21 -8.86
CA VAL A 168 -27.24 -19.53 -7.76
C VAL A 168 -27.74 -18.20 -7.20
N PRO A 169 -29.05 -17.89 -7.27
CA PRO A 169 -29.57 -16.67 -6.68
C PRO A 169 -29.33 -16.70 -5.16
N PRO A 170 -28.97 -15.55 -4.55
CA PRO A 170 -28.67 -15.50 -3.13
C PRO A 170 -29.90 -15.91 -2.32
N THR A 171 -29.74 -16.91 -1.47
CA THR A 171 -30.76 -17.31 -0.49
C THR A 171 -30.99 -16.16 0.50
N PRO A 172 -32.23 -15.70 0.71
CA PRO A 172 -32.53 -14.69 1.71
C PRO A 172 -32.10 -15.16 3.10
N ILE A 173 -31.29 -14.36 3.78
CA ILE A 173 -30.95 -14.58 5.18
C ILE A 173 -32.16 -14.14 6.01
N GLU A 174 -32.90 -15.08 6.58
CA GLU A 174 -33.89 -14.76 7.60
C GLU A 174 -33.17 -14.32 8.88
N LEU A 175 -33.18 -13.01 9.13
CA LEU A 175 -32.78 -12.44 10.42
C LEU A 175 -33.71 -12.98 11.50
N LYS A 176 -33.21 -13.89 12.34
CA LYS A 176 -33.89 -14.28 13.58
C LYS A 176 -34.04 -13.02 14.43
N LYS A 177 -35.28 -12.63 14.69
CA LYS A 177 -35.61 -11.59 15.66
C LYS A 177 -35.13 -12.07 17.03
N GLU A 178 -34.29 -11.28 17.69
CA GLU A 178 -33.89 -11.53 19.06
C GLU A 178 -35.12 -11.48 19.98
N ASP A 179 -35.37 -12.58 20.69
CA ASP A 179 -36.39 -12.65 21.74
C ASP A 179 -35.96 -11.77 22.92
N THR A 180 -36.42 -10.52 22.94
CA THR A 180 -36.39 -9.69 24.15
C THR A 180 -37.46 -10.20 25.11
N ASN A 181 -37.17 -11.24 25.89
CA ASN A 181 -37.80 -11.56 27.18
C ASN A 181 -37.13 -12.79 27.82
N ASN A 182 -36.05 -12.59 28.57
CA ASN A 182 -35.64 -13.54 29.60
C ASN A 182 -35.39 -12.79 30.92
N PRO A 183 -36.29 -12.90 31.92
CA PRO A 183 -36.11 -12.29 33.23
C PRO A 183 -35.38 -13.28 34.13
N ASN A 184 -34.05 -13.26 34.11
CA ASN A 184 -33.23 -13.89 35.15
C ASN A 184 -31.86 -13.19 35.18
N ASN A 185 -31.83 -12.04 35.85
CA ASN A 185 -30.59 -11.41 36.27
C ASN A 185 -30.59 -11.39 37.80
N GLU A 186 -30.29 -12.55 38.40
CA GLU A 186 -29.92 -12.63 39.80
C GLU A 186 -28.47 -12.16 39.91
N ASN A 187 -28.30 -10.89 40.32
CA ASN A 187 -27.02 -10.35 40.73
C ASN A 187 -26.61 -11.03 42.05
N GLU A 188 -25.57 -11.85 41.96
CA GLU A 188 -24.80 -12.31 43.11
C GLU A 188 -24.11 -11.13 43.80
N ASN A 189 -24.26 -11.12 45.13
CA ASN A 189 -23.64 -10.20 46.08
C ASN A 189 -22.10 -10.22 46.01
N LEU A 190 -21.48 -9.04 46.00
CA LEU A 190 -20.09 -8.84 46.42
C LEU A 190 -20.08 -8.36 47.89
N PRO A 191 -19.30 -8.97 48.80
CA PRO A 191 -19.06 -8.42 50.12
C PRO A 191 -17.97 -7.32 50.09
N PHE A 192 -18.14 -6.38 51.02
CA PHE A 192 -17.30 -5.20 51.31
C PHE A 192 -15.81 -5.48 51.50
#